data_AF-A0A962UKC3-F1
#
_entry.id   AF-A0A962UKC3-F1
#
_cell.length_a   1.000
_cell.length_b   1.000
_cell.length_c   1.000
_cell.angle_alpha   90.00
_cell.angle_beta   90.00
_cell.angle_gamma   90.00
#
_symmetry.space_group_name_H-M   'P 1'
#
loop_
_entity.id
_entity.type
_entity.pdbx_description
1 polymer ?
#
loop_
_entity_poly.entity_id
_entity_poly.type
_entity_poly.pdbx_seq_one_letter_code
_entity_poly.pdbx_strand_id
1 'polypeptide(L)'
;LAAVLGLMYRQQVEGIGQGLAVVGDAGLLDAALRSGFLRVYAVLLLVAATAAWWLVLAHKSRVVAQEESNRQTRLLMQEIESHRRTDEQLQRAREAADHANQAKSRYISTVSHELRTPLNSILGYAQLLQEDSELAPHRAQAIRVIHRGGEHLLSLIEGTLDIARIESGKLKLEVKPVAFVDTVAEVASMFELQAAAKGLHFAYAPDPRLPVTVRADEKRLR
;
A
#
# COMPACT_ATOMS: atom_id res chain seq x y z
N LEU A 1 58.53 -22.65 0.22
CA LEU A 1 59.23 -23.31 -0.91
C LEU A 1 60.61 -22.71 -1.18
N ALA A 2 60.73 -21.40 -1.40
CA ALA A 2 62.00 -20.73 -1.73
C ALA A 2 63.12 -20.93 -0.67
N ALA A 3 62.80 -20.86 0.62
CA ALA A 3 63.78 -21.08 1.69
C ALA A 3 64.29 -22.54 1.74
N VAL A 4 63.43 -23.51 1.47
CA VAL A 4 63.78 -24.95 1.42
C VAL A 4 64.66 -25.23 0.20
N LEU A 5 64.31 -24.66 -0.95
CA LEU A 5 65.13 -24.75 -2.18
C LEU A 5 66.49 -24.08 -2.01
N GLY A 6 66.56 -22.94 -1.32
CA GLY A 6 67.82 -22.24 -1.02
C GLY A 6 68.73 -23.01 -0.05
N LEU A 7 68.16 -23.66 0.96
CA LEU A 7 68.89 -24.55 1.88
C LEU A 7 69.45 -25.78 1.16
N MET A 8 68.64 -26.40 0.29
CA MET A 8 69.09 -27.54 -0.54
C MET A 8 70.20 -27.14 -1.51
N TYR A 9 70.14 -25.94 -2.09
CA TYR A 9 71.18 -25.42 -2.99
C TYR A 9 72.51 -25.22 -2.25
N ARG A 10 72.51 -24.62 -1.05
CA ARG A 10 73.74 -24.49 -0.24
C ARG A 10 74.34 -25.85 0.12
N GLN A 11 73.51 -26.80 0.55
CA GLN A 11 73.94 -28.16 0.86
C GLN A 11 74.59 -28.87 -0.34
N GLN A 12 74.10 -28.57 -1.54
CA GLN A 12 74.60 -29.14 -2.79
C GLN A 12 75.94 -28.53 -3.22
N VAL A 13 76.11 -27.22 -3.04
CA VAL A 13 77.39 -26.53 -3.29
C VAL A 13 78.47 -27.00 -2.30
N GLU A 14 78.13 -27.16 -1.02
CA GLU A 14 79.06 -27.66 0.01
C GLU A 14 79.43 -29.14 -0.21
N GLY A 15 78.47 -29.99 -0.61
CA GLY A 15 78.72 -31.40 -0.91
C GLY A 15 79.54 -31.65 -2.17
N ILE A 16 79.38 -30.81 -3.20
CA ILE A 16 80.19 -30.86 -4.44
C ILE A 16 81.61 -30.35 -4.17
N GLY A 17 81.77 -29.33 -3.33
CA GLY A 17 83.07 -28.76 -2.97
C GLY A 17 84.00 -29.71 -2.20
N GLN A 18 83.46 -30.62 -1.39
CA GLN A 18 84.26 -31.64 -0.69
C GLN A 18 84.60 -32.86 -1.57
N GLY A 19 83.80 -33.17 -2.59
CA GLY A 19 84.01 -34.31 -3.50
C GLY A 19 85.01 -34.06 -4.64
N LEU A 20 85.22 -32.80 -5.05
CA LEU A 20 86.16 -32.45 -6.12
C LEU A 20 87.64 -32.58 -5.75
N ALA A 21 87.97 -32.80 -4.47
CA ALA A 21 89.35 -32.86 -3.98
C ALA A 21 90.01 -34.25 -4.10
N VAL A 22 89.27 -35.33 -4.45
CA VAL A 22 89.83 -36.70 -4.46
C VAL A 22 89.31 -37.53 -5.66
N VAL A 23 90.18 -37.69 -6.68
CA VAL A 23 90.22 -38.73 -7.74
C VAL A 23 89.02 -38.82 -8.72
N GLY A 24 89.32 -38.95 -10.02
CA GLY A 24 88.34 -39.04 -11.11
C GLY A 24 87.52 -40.32 -11.08
N ASP A 25 86.22 -40.18 -10.79
CA ASP A 25 85.28 -41.30 -10.82
C ASP A 25 83.94 -40.86 -11.44
N ALA A 26 83.62 -41.40 -12.61
CA ALA A 26 82.38 -41.13 -13.33
C ALA A 26 81.14 -41.54 -12.50
N GLY A 27 81.28 -42.47 -11.55
CA GLY A 27 80.20 -42.93 -10.68
C GLY A 27 79.72 -41.87 -9.67
N LEU A 28 80.60 -40.99 -9.17
CA LEU A 28 80.21 -39.94 -8.23
C LEU A 28 79.46 -38.79 -8.93
N LEU A 29 79.86 -38.45 -10.16
CA LEU A 29 79.15 -37.47 -11.00
C LEU A 29 77.75 -37.97 -11.38
N ASP A 30 77.61 -39.26 -11.75
CA ASP A 30 76.32 -39.88 -12.05
C ASP A 30 75.38 -39.88 -10.84
N ALA A 31 75.90 -40.23 -9.64
CA ALA A 31 75.13 -40.20 -8.41
C ALA A 31 74.65 -38.78 -8.03
N ALA A 32 75.51 -37.77 -8.20
CA ALA A 32 75.17 -36.37 -7.95
C ALA A 32 74.08 -35.87 -8.92
N LEU A 33 74.23 -36.15 -10.22
CA LEU A 33 73.23 -35.79 -11.25
C LEU A 33 71.88 -36.48 -11.01
N ARG A 34 71.90 -37.78 -10.69
CA ARG A 34 70.69 -38.57 -10.39
C ARG A 34 69.96 -38.04 -9.16
N SER A 35 70.70 -37.70 -8.10
CA SER A 35 70.11 -37.14 -6.87
C SER A 35 69.52 -35.74 -7.09
N GLY A 36 70.18 -34.88 -7.89
CA GLY A 36 69.67 -33.57 -8.28
C GLY A 36 68.40 -33.67 -9.13
N PHE A 37 68.40 -34.57 -10.11
CA PHE A 37 67.24 -34.84 -10.96
C PHE A 37 66.03 -35.31 -10.16
N LEU A 38 66.20 -36.31 -9.27
CA LEU A 38 65.12 -36.81 -8.43
C LEU A 38 64.52 -35.73 -7.53
N ARG A 39 65.34 -34.85 -6.96
CA ARG A 39 64.88 -33.74 -6.12
C ARG A 39 64.09 -32.70 -6.91
N VAL A 40 64.59 -32.27 -8.08
CA VAL A 40 63.87 -31.33 -8.95
C VAL A 40 62.55 -31.94 -9.42
N TYR A 41 62.58 -33.21 -9.82
CA TYR A 41 61.38 -33.96 -10.19
C TYR A 41 60.36 -34.01 -9.05
N ALA A 42 60.78 -34.31 -7.82
CA ALA A 42 59.90 -34.32 -6.66
C ALA A 42 59.27 -32.94 -6.35
N VAL A 43 60.05 -31.86 -6.50
CA VAL A 43 59.54 -30.48 -6.32
C VAL A 43 58.51 -30.15 -7.40
N LEU A 44 58.78 -30.48 -8.67
CA LEU A 44 57.84 -30.25 -9.76
C LEU A 44 56.53 -31.04 -9.57
N LEU A 45 56.62 -32.29 -9.12
CA LEU A 45 55.43 -33.09 -8.77
C LEU A 45 54.60 -32.44 -7.66
N LEU A 46 55.25 -31.93 -6.62
CA LEU A 46 54.55 -31.25 -5.52
C LEU A 46 53.85 -29.98 -6.02
N VAL A 47 54.55 -29.15 -6.81
CA VAL A 47 53.97 -27.95 -7.41
C VAL A 47 52.77 -28.31 -8.30
N ALA A 48 52.91 -29.30 -9.18
CA ALA A 48 51.83 -29.76 -10.04
C ALA A 48 50.63 -30.28 -9.24
N ALA A 49 50.86 -31.04 -8.16
CA ALA A 49 49.81 -31.52 -7.27
C ALA A 49 49.07 -30.37 -6.58
N THR A 50 49.78 -29.36 -6.07
CA THR A 50 49.15 -28.18 -5.45
C THR A 50 48.34 -27.35 -6.45
N ALA A 51 48.84 -27.18 -7.67
CA ALA A 51 48.13 -26.48 -8.75
C ALA A 51 46.88 -27.24 -9.18
N ALA A 52 46.98 -28.56 -9.35
CA ALA A 52 45.85 -29.42 -9.69
C ALA A 52 44.78 -29.39 -8.59
N TRP A 53 45.18 -29.47 -7.31
CA TRP A 53 44.25 -29.37 -6.19
C TRP A 53 43.56 -28.00 -6.14
N TRP A 54 44.30 -26.91 -6.31
CA TRP A 54 43.73 -25.56 -6.34
C TRP A 54 42.74 -25.36 -7.50
N LEU A 55 43.03 -25.91 -8.69
CA LEU A 55 42.14 -25.86 -9.85
C LEU A 55 40.84 -26.62 -9.56
N VAL A 56 40.91 -27.82 -8.98
CA VAL A 56 39.73 -28.60 -8.59
C VAL A 56 38.92 -27.87 -7.52
N LEU A 57 39.57 -27.27 -6.52
CA LEU A 57 38.91 -26.50 -5.47
C LEU A 57 38.20 -25.26 -6.05
N ALA A 58 38.88 -24.51 -6.92
CA ALA A 58 38.32 -23.34 -7.59
C ALA A 58 37.14 -23.71 -8.50
N HIS A 59 37.22 -24.84 -9.20
CA HIS A 59 36.12 -25.34 -10.03
C HIS A 59 34.90 -25.72 -9.17
N LYS A 60 35.09 -26.51 -8.10
CA LYS A 60 34.01 -26.88 -7.18
C LYS A 60 33.38 -25.66 -6.51
N SER A 61 34.19 -24.70 -6.09
CA SER A 61 33.71 -23.45 -5.47
C SER A 61 32.82 -22.64 -6.42
N ARG A 62 33.21 -22.51 -7.70
CA ARG A 62 32.41 -21.80 -8.71
C ARG A 62 31.08 -22.48 -8.98
N VAL A 63 31.06 -23.81 -9.08
CA VAL A 63 29.83 -24.58 -9.33
C VAL A 63 28.84 -24.40 -8.17
N VAL A 64 29.28 -24.55 -6.92
CA VAL A 64 28.41 -24.36 -5.74
C VAL A 64 27.88 -22.93 -5.64
N ALA A 65 28.72 -21.92 -5.91
CA ALA A 65 28.28 -20.52 -5.93
C ALA A 65 27.23 -20.26 -7.03
N GLN A 66 27.40 -20.86 -8.21
CA GLN A 66 26.44 -20.74 -9.29
C GLN A 66 25.11 -21.45 -9.00
N GLU A 67 25.16 -22.63 -8.39
CA GLU A 67 23.97 -23.38 -7.99
C GLU A 67 23.15 -22.61 -6.94
N GLU A 68 23.81 -22.07 -5.92
CA GLU A 68 23.12 -21.27 -4.90
C GLU A 68 22.54 -19.98 -5.49
N SER A 69 23.28 -19.29 -6.38
CA SER A 69 22.77 -18.11 -7.11
C SER A 69 21.55 -18.43 -7.98
N ASN A 70 21.61 -19.53 -8.74
CA ASN A 70 20.49 -20.00 -9.56
C ASN A 70 19.28 -20.37 -8.69
N ARG A 71 19.52 -20.98 -7.52
CA ARG A 71 18.48 -21.34 -6.56
C ARG A 71 17.81 -20.09 -5.97
N GLN A 72 18.58 -19.10 -5.56
CA GLN A 72 18.06 -17.82 -5.07
C GLN A 72 17.25 -17.10 -6.14
N THR A 73 17.76 -17.06 -7.37
CA THR A 73 17.04 -16.46 -8.51
C THR A 73 15.71 -17.18 -8.75
N ARG A 74 15.69 -18.51 -8.66
CA ARG A 74 14.45 -19.30 -8.81
C ARG A 74 13.45 -18.99 -7.70
N LEU A 75 13.89 -18.88 -6.46
CA LEU A 75 13.03 -18.52 -5.32
C LEU A 75 12.44 -17.12 -5.49
N LEU A 76 13.27 -16.14 -5.85
CA LEU A 76 12.84 -14.76 -6.13
C LEU A 76 11.83 -14.72 -7.28
N MET A 77 12.06 -15.47 -8.37
CA MET A 77 11.10 -15.55 -9.48
C MET A 77 9.76 -16.15 -9.04
N GLN A 78 9.78 -17.17 -8.18
CA GLN A 78 8.55 -17.75 -7.62
C GLN A 78 7.80 -16.77 -6.72
N GLU A 79 8.54 -16.01 -5.90
CA GLU A 79 7.97 -14.98 -5.02
C GLU A 79 7.35 -13.83 -5.85
N ILE A 80 8.05 -13.35 -6.87
CA ILE A 80 7.54 -12.33 -7.81
C ILE A 80 6.27 -12.82 -8.50
N GLU A 81 6.25 -14.06 -8.98
CA GLU A 81 5.06 -14.64 -9.63
C GLU A 81 3.90 -14.78 -8.64
N SER A 82 4.17 -15.16 -7.39
CA SER A 82 3.15 -15.20 -6.34
C SER A 82 2.57 -13.82 -6.06
N HIS A 83 3.43 -12.81 -5.87
CA HIS A 83 2.99 -11.43 -5.65
C HIS A 83 2.16 -10.91 -6.82
N ARG A 84 2.63 -11.14 -8.05
CA ARG A 84 1.90 -10.72 -9.25
C ARG A 84 0.48 -11.32 -9.29
N ARG A 85 0.32 -12.60 -8.97
CA ARG A 85 -1.01 -13.24 -8.92
C ARG A 85 -1.89 -12.63 -7.85
N THR A 86 -1.35 -12.38 -6.66
CA THR A 86 -2.09 -11.73 -5.57
C THR A 86 -2.49 -10.31 -5.94
N ASP A 87 -1.60 -9.53 -6.56
CA ASP A 87 -1.87 -8.17 -7.01
C ASP A 87 -2.96 -8.15 -8.10
N GLU A 88 -2.89 -9.07 -9.07
CA GLU A 88 -3.93 -9.20 -10.10
C GLU A 88 -5.30 -9.58 -9.49
N GLN A 89 -5.34 -10.45 -8.48
CA GLN A 89 -6.56 -10.80 -7.77
C GLN A 89 -7.12 -9.61 -6.97
N LEU A 90 -6.25 -8.90 -6.26
CA LEU A 90 -6.61 -7.71 -5.51
C LEU A 90 -7.18 -6.63 -6.43
N GLN A 91 -6.53 -6.38 -7.58
CA GLN A 91 -6.97 -5.40 -8.56
C GLN A 91 -8.35 -5.77 -9.12
N ARG A 92 -8.57 -7.03 -9.51
CA ARG A 92 -9.89 -7.47 -9.99
C ARG A 92 -10.97 -7.36 -8.92
N ALA A 93 -10.67 -7.71 -7.67
CA ALA A 93 -11.60 -7.59 -6.56
C ALA A 93 -11.97 -6.11 -6.29
N ARG A 94 -10.97 -5.22 -6.36
CA ARG A 94 -11.17 -3.77 -6.23
C ARG A 94 -12.04 -3.21 -7.36
N GLU A 95 -11.74 -3.56 -8.60
CA GLU A 95 -12.53 -3.12 -9.76
C GLU A 95 -13.99 -3.61 -9.66
N ALA A 96 -14.21 -4.86 -9.26
CA ALA A 96 -15.55 -5.40 -9.04
C ALA A 96 -16.30 -4.64 -7.92
N ALA A 97 -15.63 -4.32 -6.81
CA ALA A 97 -16.20 -3.54 -5.72
C ALA A 97 -16.53 -2.11 -6.15
N ASP A 98 -15.65 -1.45 -6.89
CA ASP A 98 -15.85 -0.10 -7.40
C ASP A 98 -17.03 -0.06 -8.40
N HIS A 99 -17.13 -1.04 -9.30
CA HIS A 99 -18.27 -1.17 -10.20
C HIS A 99 -19.58 -1.39 -9.45
N ALA A 100 -19.60 -2.24 -8.42
CA ALA A 100 -20.77 -2.48 -7.59
C ALA A 100 -21.21 -1.20 -6.86
N ASN A 101 -20.27 -0.46 -6.27
CA ASN A 101 -20.54 0.82 -5.60
C ASN A 101 -21.11 1.87 -6.55
N GLN A 102 -20.55 1.97 -7.76
CA GLN A 102 -21.08 2.88 -8.78
C GLN A 102 -22.48 2.49 -9.26
N ALA A 103 -22.76 1.19 -9.40
CA ALA A 103 -24.09 0.69 -9.74
C ALA A 103 -25.11 1.00 -8.64
N LYS A 104 -24.79 0.69 -7.38
CA LYS A 104 -25.59 1.04 -6.20
C LYS A 104 -25.91 2.53 -6.15
N SER A 105 -24.90 3.38 -6.34
CA SER A 105 -25.06 4.83 -6.29
C SER A 105 -25.96 5.36 -7.41
N ARG A 106 -25.82 4.82 -8.64
CA ARG A 106 -26.71 5.17 -9.76
C ARG A 106 -28.15 4.76 -9.48
N TYR A 107 -28.36 3.55 -8.98
CA TYR A 107 -29.68 3.05 -8.63
C TYR A 107 -30.38 3.95 -7.60
N ILE A 108 -29.71 4.28 -6.49
CA ILE A 108 -30.25 5.18 -5.46
C ILE A 108 -30.58 6.56 -6.04
N SER A 109 -29.72 7.10 -6.91
CA SER A 109 -29.99 8.39 -7.55
C SER A 109 -31.24 8.36 -8.43
N THR A 110 -31.42 7.31 -9.23
CA THR A 110 -32.61 7.16 -10.10
C THR A 110 -33.87 7.03 -9.25
N VAL A 111 -33.87 6.12 -8.27
CA VAL A 111 -35.03 5.90 -7.37
C VAL A 111 -35.39 7.19 -6.62
N SER A 112 -34.38 7.94 -6.15
CA SER A 112 -34.63 9.22 -5.46
C SER A 112 -35.36 10.22 -6.36
N HIS A 113 -34.97 10.33 -7.64
CA HIS A 113 -35.65 11.22 -8.59
C HIS A 113 -37.08 10.76 -8.90
N GLU A 114 -37.28 9.45 -9.08
CA GLU A 114 -38.60 8.88 -9.36
C GLU A 114 -39.57 9.00 -8.19
N LEU A 115 -39.08 8.94 -6.94
CA LEU A 115 -39.90 9.11 -5.74
C LEU A 115 -40.20 10.57 -5.43
N ARG A 116 -39.28 11.50 -5.72
CA ARG A 116 -39.44 12.92 -5.39
C ARG A 116 -40.63 13.56 -6.10
N THR A 117 -40.83 13.25 -7.38
CA THR A 117 -41.90 13.83 -8.19
C THR A 117 -43.31 13.53 -7.64
N PRO A 118 -43.72 12.26 -7.44
CA PRO A 118 -45.04 11.96 -6.88
C PRO A 118 -45.17 12.42 -5.42
N LEU A 119 -44.10 12.37 -4.64
CA LEU A 119 -44.11 12.82 -3.25
C LEU A 119 -44.35 14.33 -3.14
N ASN A 120 -43.65 15.13 -3.96
CA ASN A 120 -43.85 16.57 -4.03
C ASN A 120 -45.29 16.92 -4.46
N SER A 121 -45.89 16.15 -5.38
CA SER A 121 -47.31 16.33 -5.74
C SER A 121 -48.23 16.05 -4.55
N ILE A 122 -48.00 14.97 -3.80
CA ILE A 122 -48.80 14.63 -2.60
C ILE A 122 -48.66 15.72 -1.54
N LEU A 123 -47.43 16.21 -1.29
CA LEU A 123 -47.16 17.28 -0.34
C LEU A 123 -47.83 18.58 -0.77
N GLY A 124 -47.76 18.95 -2.05
CA GLY A 124 -48.43 20.13 -2.59
C GLY A 124 -49.95 20.08 -2.39
N TYR A 125 -50.60 18.94 -2.69
CA TYR A 125 -52.03 18.78 -2.41
C TYR A 125 -52.35 18.78 -0.93
N ALA A 126 -51.53 18.14 -0.09
CA ALA A 126 -51.71 18.18 1.35
C ALA A 126 -51.59 19.59 1.92
N GLN A 127 -50.71 20.43 1.36
CA GLN A 127 -50.54 21.81 1.76
C GLN A 127 -51.72 22.69 1.32
N LEU A 128 -52.19 22.56 0.08
CA LEU A 128 -53.42 23.23 -0.38
C LEU A 128 -54.64 22.86 0.47
N LEU A 129 -54.78 21.58 0.83
CA LEU A 129 -55.83 21.13 1.73
C LEU A 129 -55.63 21.58 3.17
N GLN A 130 -54.43 21.99 3.62
CA GLN A 130 -54.27 22.57 4.96
C GLN A 130 -54.73 24.03 5.03
N GLU A 131 -54.74 24.74 3.90
CA GLU A 131 -55.15 26.14 3.81
C GLU A 131 -56.68 26.32 3.78
N ASP A 132 -57.43 25.24 3.53
CA ASP A 132 -58.90 25.26 3.52
C ASP A 132 -59.47 25.28 4.95
N SER A 133 -60.00 26.45 5.34
CA SER A 133 -60.61 26.71 6.65
C SER A 133 -61.97 26.03 6.86
N GLU A 134 -62.62 25.50 5.81
CA GLU A 134 -63.92 24.84 5.91
C GLU A 134 -63.80 23.33 6.23
N LEU A 135 -62.57 22.80 6.29
CA LEU A 135 -62.33 21.39 6.57
C LEU A 135 -62.71 20.98 8.00
N ALA A 136 -63.45 19.87 8.08
CA ALA A 136 -63.77 19.26 9.36
C ALA A 136 -62.49 18.92 10.15
N PRO A 137 -62.45 19.17 11.48
CA PRO A 137 -61.22 19.06 12.29
C PRO A 137 -60.49 17.72 12.19
N HIS A 138 -61.23 16.62 12.05
CA HIS A 138 -60.65 15.28 11.89
C HIS A 138 -59.91 15.10 10.56
N ARG A 139 -60.40 15.72 9.47
CA ARG A 139 -59.74 15.69 8.16
C ARG A 139 -58.49 16.55 8.16
N ALA A 140 -58.57 17.75 8.73
CA ALA A 140 -57.42 18.63 8.88
C ALA A 140 -56.29 17.94 9.67
N GLN A 141 -56.62 17.19 10.73
CA GLN A 141 -55.63 16.40 11.47
C GLN A 141 -55.02 15.28 10.62
N ALA A 142 -55.82 14.55 9.85
CA ALA A 142 -55.32 13.50 8.95
C ALA A 142 -54.36 14.07 7.89
N ILE A 143 -54.71 15.21 7.28
CA ILE A 143 -53.87 15.89 6.28
C ILE A 143 -52.54 16.36 6.91
N ARG A 144 -52.55 16.88 8.14
CA ARG A 144 -51.32 17.23 8.88
C ARG A 144 -50.42 16.03 9.15
N VAL A 145 -50.99 14.84 9.38
CA VAL A 145 -50.22 13.60 9.56
C VAL A 145 -49.60 13.17 8.23
N ILE A 146 -50.37 13.20 7.14
CA ILE A 146 -49.87 12.89 5.78
C ILE A 146 -48.71 13.81 5.40
N HIS A 147 -48.87 15.12 5.60
CA HIS A 147 -47.84 16.11 5.29
C HIS A 147 -46.54 15.86 6.07
N ARG A 148 -46.63 15.67 7.40
CA ARG A 148 -45.45 15.35 8.22
C ARG A 148 -44.79 14.03 7.81
N GLY A 149 -45.57 13.01 7.47
CA GLY A 149 -45.06 11.74 6.98
C GLY A 149 -44.32 11.88 5.64
N GLY A 150 -44.88 12.68 4.73
CA GLY A 150 -44.26 12.96 3.42
C GLY A 150 -42.96 13.75 3.54
N GLU A 151 -42.93 14.80 4.37
CA GLU A 151 -41.71 15.57 4.67
C GLU A 151 -40.62 14.67 5.26
N HIS A 152 -40.98 13.80 6.19
CA HIS A 152 -40.04 12.84 6.77
C HIS A 152 -39.49 11.86 5.73
N LEU A 153 -40.35 11.31 4.86
CA LEU A 153 -39.92 10.42 3.79
C LEU A 153 -38.98 11.13 2.80
N LEU A 154 -39.29 12.38 2.44
CA LEU A 154 -38.45 13.20 1.56
C LEU A 154 -37.06 13.40 2.17
N SER A 155 -36.99 13.74 3.46
CA SER A 155 -35.73 13.89 4.19
C SER A 155 -34.90 12.60 4.21
N LEU A 156 -35.54 11.44 4.40
CA LEU A 156 -34.86 10.14 4.34
C LEU A 156 -34.31 9.81 2.96
N ILE A 157 -35.07 10.12 1.90
CA ILE A 157 -34.64 9.92 0.51
C ILE A 157 -33.43 10.82 0.22
N GLU A 158 -33.50 12.10 0.58
CA GLU A 158 -32.42 13.06 0.39
C GLU A 158 -31.15 12.64 1.16
N GLY A 159 -31.29 12.22 2.42
CA GLY A 159 -30.17 11.70 3.21
C GLY A 159 -29.53 10.45 2.60
N THR A 160 -30.34 9.51 2.08
CA THR A 160 -29.84 8.30 1.41
C THR A 160 -29.08 8.64 0.12
N LEU A 161 -29.56 9.62 -0.64
CA LEU A 161 -28.89 10.11 -1.84
C LEU A 161 -27.53 10.74 -1.52
N ASP A 162 -27.44 11.49 -0.45
CA ASP A 162 -26.20 12.13 -0.02
C ASP A 162 -25.15 11.11 0.42
N ILE A 163 -25.56 10.09 1.17
CA ILE A 163 -24.69 8.95 1.52
C ILE A 163 -24.18 8.27 0.25
N ALA A 164 -25.05 7.99 -0.73
CA ALA A 164 -24.62 7.37 -1.99
C ALA A 164 -23.61 8.24 -2.77
N ARG A 165 -23.74 9.57 -2.72
CA ARG A 165 -22.77 10.49 -3.34
C ARG A 165 -21.43 10.50 -2.59
N ILE A 166 -21.43 10.36 -1.27
CA ILE A 166 -20.22 10.25 -0.45
C ILE A 166 -19.51 8.93 -0.72
N GLU A 167 -20.23 7.79 -0.67
CA GLU A 167 -19.68 6.45 -0.91
C GLU A 167 -19.04 6.31 -2.31
N SER A 168 -19.58 7.02 -3.31
CA SER A 168 -19.03 7.04 -4.67
C SER A 168 -17.97 8.11 -4.93
N GLY A 169 -17.61 8.92 -3.93
CA GLY A 169 -16.65 10.02 -4.09
C GLY A 169 -17.14 11.15 -5.02
N LYS A 170 -18.44 11.22 -5.30
CA LYS A 170 -19.06 12.19 -6.22
C LYS A 170 -19.62 13.43 -5.51
N LEU A 171 -19.56 13.49 -4.19
CA LEU A 171 -19.96 14.67 -3.43
C LEU A 171 -19.00 15.82 -3.75
N LYS A 172 -19.52 16.87 -4.41
CA LYS A 172 -18.82 18.14 -4.58
C LYS A 172 -19.35 19.13 -3.56
N LEU A 173 -18.45 19.74 -2.79
CA LEU A 173 -18.79 20.82 -1.88
C LEU A 173 -18.79 22.15 -2.63
N GLU A 174 -19.86 22.93 -2.46
CA GLU A 174 -19.95 24.29 -3.01
C GLU A 174 -19.40 25.31 -2.01
N VAL A 175 -18.08 25.36 -1.86
CA VAL A 175 -17.42 26.23 -0.87
C VAL A 175 -17.47 27.70 -1.29
N LYS A 176 -18.37 28.47 -0.67
CA LYS A 176 -18.59 29.90 -0.90
C LYS A 176 -18.41 30.71 0.40
N PRO A 177 -18.21 32.04 0.33
CA PRO A 177 -18.28 32.89 1.51
C PRO A 177 -19.69 32.83 2.12
N VAL A 178 -19.77 32.54 3.41
CA VAL A 178 -21.01 32.41 4.19
C VAL A 178 -20.95 33.35 5.39
N ALA A 179 -22.00 34.12 5.62
CA ALA A 179 -22.16 35.00 6.77
C ALA A 179 -22.41 34.15 8.03
N PHE A 180 -21.32 33.66 8.64
CA PHE A 180 -21.36 32.60 9.63
C PHE A 180 -22.20 32.95 10.87
N VAL A 181 -22.09 34.20 11.34
CA VAL A 181 -22.84 34.68 12.50
C VAL A 181 -24.35 34.63 12.25
N ASP A 182 -24.79 35.07 11.06
CA ASP A 182 -26.20 35.09 10.68
C ASP A 182 -26.72 33.66 10.48
N THR A 183 -25.94 32.80 9.81
CA THR A 183 -26.31 31.38 9.62
C THR A 183 -26.49 30.65 10.95
N VAL A 184 -25.57 30.82 11.91
CA VAL A 184 -25.68 30.17 13.21
C VAL A 184 -26.85 30.74 14.02
N ALA A 185 -27.12 32.05 13.92
CA ALA A 185 -28.28 32.66 14.55
C ALA A 185 -29.61 32.15 13.96
N GLU A 186 -29.70 31.96 12.65
CA GLU A 186 -30.87 31.37 11.99
C GLU A 186 -31.11 29.94 12.48
N VAL A 187 -30.05 29.11 12.52
CA VAL A 187 -30.14 27.74 13.04
C VAL A 187 -30.59 27.74 14.50
N ALA A 188 -30.01 28.62 15.34
CA ALA A 188 -30.41 28.75 16.74
C ALA A 188 -31.89 29.09 16.89
N SER A 189 -32.44 30.00 16.07
CA SER A 189 -33.87 30.36 16.10
C SER A 189 -34.80 29.19 15.78
N MET A 190 -34.38 28.29 14.87
CA MET A 190 -35.15 27.08 14.54
C MET A 190 -35.27 26.15 15.74
N PHE A 191 -34.17 25.97 16.49
CA PHE A 191 -34.16 25.14 17.71
C PHE A 191 -34.88 25.81 18.88
N GLU A 192 -34.81 27.14 19.00
CA GLU A 192 -35.53 27.89 20.03
C GLU A 192 -37.05 27.66 19.92
N LEU A 193 -37.60 27.72 18.70
CA LEU A 193 -39.02 27.44 18.46
C LEU A 193 -39.40 26.00 18.85
N GLN A 194 -38.56 25.02 18.52
CA GLN A 194 -38.79 23.62 18.89
C GLN A 194 -38.65 23.37 20.39
N ALA A 195 -37.71 24.04 21.05
CA ALA A 195 -37.50 23.97 22.50
C ALA A 195 -38.70 24.58 23.24
N ALA A 196 -39.17 25.75 22.81
CA ALA A 196 -40.37 26.41 23.35
C ALA A 196 -41.61 25.52 23.21
N ALA A 197 -41.80 24.87 22.06
CA ALA A 197 -42.90 23.92 21.85
C ALA A 197 -42.85 22.70 22.79
N LYS A 198 -41.68 22.40 23.37
CA LYS A 198 -41.47 21.34 24.37
C LYS A 198 -41.34 21.86 25.80
N GLY A 199 -41.51 23.18 26.03
CA GLY A 199 -41.33 23.81 27.33
C GLY A 199 -39.88 23.83 27.84
N LEU A 200 -38.90 23.73 26.95
CA LEU A 200 -37.47 23.74 27.29
C LEU A 200 -36.88 25.15 27.15
N HIS A 201 -36.01 25.53 28.08
CA HIS A 201 -35.22 26.76 27.97
C HIS A 201 -34.04 26.53 27.02
N PHE A 202 -33.94 27.35 25.97
CA PHE A 202 -32.85 27.35 25.00
C PHE A 202 -32.06 28.65 25.15
N ALA A 203 -30.74 28.54 25.31
CA ALA A 203 -29.85 29.68 25.46
C ALA A 203 -28.79 29.67 24.35
N TYR A 204 -28.72 30.74 23.59
CA TYR A 204 -27.71 30.95 22.55
C TYR A 204 -26.86 32.17 22.91
N ALA A 205 -25.56 31.95 23.12
CA ALA A 205 -24.60 32.98 23.49
C ALA A 205 -23.35 32.87 22.59
N PRO A 206 -23.35 33.50 21.39
CA PRO A 206 -22.21 33.46 20.48
C PRO A 206 -21.01 34.22 21.05
N ASP A 207 -19.79 33.69 20.83
CA ASP A 207 -18.55 34.39 21.19
C ASP A 207 -18.36 35.61 20.26
N PRO A 208 -18.09 36.82 20.79
CA PRO A 208 -17.83 38.01 19.98
C PRO A 208 -16.67 37.88 18.98
N ARG A 209 -15.79 36.90 19.16
CA ARG A 209 -14.63 36.63 18.30
C ARG A 209 -14.96 35.72 17.11
N LEU A 210 -16.22 35.32 16.94
CA LEU A 210 -16.64 34.53 15.79
C LEU A 210 -16.36 35.29 14.49
N PRO A 211 -15.80 34.62 13.47
CA PRO A 211 -15.57 35.25 12.18
C PRO A 211 -16.92 35.61 11.54
N VAL A 212 -17.04 36.83 11.02
CA VAL A 212 -18.24 37.30 10.32
C VAL A 212 -18.51 36.46 9.07
N THR A 213 -17.45 36.07 8.37
CA THR A 213 -17.54 35.27 7.14
C THR A 213 -16.60 34.07 7.21
N VAL A 214 -17.10 32.90 6.80
CA VAL A 214 -16.30 31.67 6.62
C VAL A 214 -16.45 31.13 5.20
N ARG A 215 -15.51 30.30 4.76
CA ARG A 215 -15.65 29.56 3.50
C ARG A 215 -16.22 28.18 3.78
N ALA A 216 -17.48 27.96 3.42
CA ALA A 216 -18.17 26.70 3.69
C ALA A 216 -19.20 26.40 2.58
N ASP A 217 -19.71 25.17 2.56
CA ASP A 217 -20.93 24.82 1.84
C ASP A 217 -22.12 25.09 2.78
N GLU A 218 -22.81 26.20 2.58
CA GLU A 218 -23.88 26.69 3.46
C GLU A 218 -25.00 25.66 3.66
N LYS A 219 -25.40 24.98 2.59
CA LYS A 219 -26.48 23.99 2.61
C LYS A 219 -26.11 22.77 3.48
N ARG A 220 -24.83 22.44 3.57
CA ARG A 220 -24.32 21.33 4.38
C ARG A 220 -24.00 21.72 5.81
N LEU A 221 -23.73 23.00 6.04
CA LEU A 221 -23.42 23.54 7.36
C LEU A 221 -24.68 23.72 8.22
N ARG A 222 -25.80 24.09 7.59
CA ARG A 222 -27.12 24.29 8.18
C ARG A 222 -27.86 22.97 8.40
#